data_AF-A0A2S5QXZ4-F1
#
_entry.id   AF-A0A2S5QXZ4-F1
#
_cell.length_a   1.000
_cell.length_b   1.000
_cell.length_c   1.000
_cell.angle_alpha   90.00
_cell.angle_beta   90.00
_cell.angle_gamma   90.00
#
_symmetry.space_group_name_H-M   'P 1'
#
loop_
_entity.id
_entity.type
_entity.pdbx_description
1 polymer ?
#
loop_
_entity_poly.entity_id
_entity_poly.type
_entity_poly.pdbx_seq_one_letter_code
_entity_poly.pdbx_strand_id
1 'polypeptide(L)'
;MKISKFRSKHWSNSKLAHWIYNKLGVPKPESATAEEWDDWNINVETNHKIIHWIVDDLFDYVQDILFFPSDLLDNVRIYIRNKYVLKTHIIQTGLKSGEWHEVDTKILEGCFLLLVDFVECQKANMYVWTMDDKDKPLWRRFSWLRWGQYRSKEDGIAYLKWEMSLVDDGIPSHQSMNAADVYQLYNWWTNIRPLRKDPYELSGWTKFEEQHPRDMSVFRLSSNRTPEEQAELNNIFKRVNIIEEQYNKEDDEMLTKLIQLRRSLWT
;
A
#
# COMPACT_ATOMS: atom_id res chain seq x y z
N MET A 1 -23.14 10.01 2.98
CA MET A 1 -21.71 9.97 3.37
C MET A 1 -21.65 10.32 4.85
N LYS A 2 -21.13 9.43 5.71
CA LYS A 2 -21.02 9.69 7.15
C LYS A 2 -19.92 10.74 7.35
N ILE A 3 -20.24 11.89 7.94
CA ILE A 3 -19.26 12.95 8.22
C ILE A 3 -18.41 12.47 9.39
N SER A 4 -17.14 12.20 9.13
CA SER A 4 -16.18 11.86 10.19
C SER A 4 -15.55 13.12 10.74
N LYS A 5 -15.41 13.20 12.07
CA LYS A 5 -14.77 14.31 12.78
C LYS A 5 -13.35 13.88 13.18
N PHE A 6 -12.35 14.21 12.36
CA PHE A 6 -10.95 13.85 12.64
C PHE A 6 -10.22 15.03 13.32
N ARG A 7 -10.64 15.38 14.54
CA ARG A 7 -10.04 16.47 15.32
C ARG A 7 -9.15 15.89 16.40
N SER A 8 -7.94 16.42 16.55
CA SER A 8 -7.01 16.04 17.63
C SER A 8 -7.11 16.94 18.86
N LYS A 9 -7.81 18.08 18.74
CA LYS A 9 -7.97 19.07 19.82
C LYS A 9 -9.45 19.35 20.03
N HIS A 10 -9.93 18.97 21.20
CA HIS A 10 -11.30 19.23 21.66
C HIS A 10 -11.32 20.44 22.58
N TRP A 11 -12.40 21.24 22.52
CA TRP A 11 -12.53 22.44 23.34
C TRP A 11 -12.76 22.10 24.82
N SER A 12 -13.36 20.94 25.10
CA SER A 12 -13.45 20.30 26.43
C SER A 12 -12.09 20.00 27.07
N ASN A 13 -11.00 19.95 26.28
CA ASN A 13 -9.62 19.76 26.74
C ASN A 13 -8.76 21.02 26.52
N SER A 14 -9.39 22.18 26.36
CA SER A 14 -8.69 23.45 26.20
C SER A 14 -8.16 23.99 27.54
N LYS A 15 -7.19 24.92 27.48
CA LYS A 15 -6.70 25.62 28.68
C LYS A 15 -7.82 26.32 29.46
N LEU A 16 -8.85 26.80 28.77
CA LEU A 16 -10.03 27.41 29.40
C LEU A 16 -10.85 26.38 30.15
N ALA A 17 -11.10 25.21 29.56
CA ALA A 17 -11.79 24.10 30.22
C ALA A 17 -11.06 23.67 31.51
N HIS A 18 -9.74 23.46 31.44
CA HIS A 18 -8.92 23.17 32.62
C HIS A 18 -8.97 24.30 33.66
N TRP A 19 -8.94 25.56 33.23
CA TRP A 19 -9.05 26.69 34.15
C TRP A 19 -10.39 26.73 34.89
N ILE A 20 -11.51 26.46 34.21
CA ILE A 20 -12.85 26.40 34.82
C ILE A 20 -12.90 25.29 35.88
N TYR A 21 -12.44 24.09 35.54
CA TYR A 21 -12.40 22.95 36.46
C TYR A 21 -11.49 23.18 37.67
N ASN A 22 -10.31 23.76 37.46
CA ASN A 22 -9.39 24.12 38.54
C ASN A 22 -9.99 25.17 39.49
N LYS A 23 -10.79 26.12 38.98
CA LYS A 23 -11.44 27.14 39.83
C LYS A 23 -12.55 26.58 40.71
N LEU A 24 -13.14 25.44 40.33
CA LEU A 24 -14.17 24.76 41.09
C LEU A 24 -13.60 23.73 42.08
N GLY A 25 -12.27 23.55 42.10
CA GLY A 25 -11.61 22.60 42.99
C GLY A 25 -11.66 21.16 42.51
N VAL A 26 -12.04 20.92 41.24
CA VAL A 26 -12.10 19.57 40.64
C VAL A 26 -11.21 19.53 39.40
N PRO A 27 -9.88 19.54 39.56
CA PRO A 27 -8.95 19.59 38.44
C PRO A 27 -9.11 18.35 37.54
N LYS A 28 -9.20 18.57 36.22
CA LYS A 28 -9.23 17.50 35.22
C LYS A 28 -7.84 16.87 35.09
N PRO A 29 -7.67 15.55 35.25
CA PRO A 29 -6.36 14.91 35.15
C PRO A 29 -5.80 15.04 33.72
N GLU A 30 -4.49 15.28 33.59
CA GLU A 30 -3.81 15.31 32.28
C GLU A 30 -3.58 13.89 31.74
N SER A 31 -3.31 12.95 32.65
CA SER A 31 -3.19 11.52 32.39
C SER A 31 -3.63 10.78 33.66
N ALA A 32 -4.47 9.77 33.50
CA ALA A 32 -4.99 8.96 34.59
C ALA A 32 -5.31 7.55 34.09
N THR A 33 -5.37 6.59 35.01
CA THR A 33 -5.88 5.25 34.75
C THR A 33 -7.38 5.30 34.42
N ALA A 34 -7.92 4.23 33.81
CA ALA A 34 -9.35 4.19 33.46
C ALA A 34 -10.24 4.37 34.70
N GLU A 35 -9.88 3.77 35.83
CA GLU A 35 -10.61 3.87 37.11
C GLU A 35 -10.61 5.30 37.65
N GLU A 36 -9.46 5.97 37.65
CA GLU A 36 -9.34 7.37 38.08
C GLU A 36 -10.14 8.34 37.19
N TRP A 37 -10.22 8.05 35.88
CA TRP A 37 -11.08 8.81 34.97
C TRP A 37 -12.56 8.62 35.27
N ASP A 38 -12.99 7.39 35.56
CA ASP A 38 -14.37 7.08 35.93
C ASP A 38 -14.76 7.76 37.24
N ASP A 39 -13.89 7.68 38.26
CA ASP A 39 -14.11 8.34 39.55
C ASP A 39 -14.22 9.87 39.40
N TRP A 40 -13.37 10.47 38.56
CA TRP A 40 -13.41 11.90 38.26
C TRP A 40 -14.72 12.28 37.55
N ASN A 41 -15.13 11.53 36.52
CA ASN A 41 -16.36 11.76 35.79
C ASN A 41 -17.58 11.68 36.72
N ILE A 42 -17.68 10.63 37.55
CA ILE A 42 -18.79 10.44 38.50
C ILE A 42 -18.85 11.61 39.50
N ASN A 43 -17.69 12.05 40.01
CA ASN A 43 -17.61 13.17 40.94
C ASN A 43 -18.11 14.48 40.31
N VAL A 44 -17.64 14.79 39.10
CA VAL A 44 -18.02 16.00 38.35
C VAL A 44 -19.50 15.97 37.96
N GLU A 45 -20.00 14.85 37.47
CA GLU A 45 -21.41 14.65 37.14
C GLU A 45 -22.33 14.71 38.37
N THR A 46 -21.84 14.34 39.55
CA THR A 46 -22.68 14.40 40.76
C THR A 46 -22.71 15.81 41.34
N ASN A 47 -21.54 16.45 41.47
CA ASN A 47 -21.37 17.69 42.22
C ASN A 47 -21.45 18.97 41.36
N HIS A 48 -21.12 18.88 40.06
CA HIS A 48 -21.00 20.04 39.17
C HIS A 48 -21.67 19.85 37.80
N LYS A 49 -22.86 19.23 37.78
CA LYS A 49 -23.68 18.94 36.57
C LYS A 49 -23.71 20.03 35.50
N ILE A 50 -24.00 21.27 35.91
CA ILE A 50 -24.15 22.39 34.97
C ILE A 50 -22.81 22.71 34.30
N ILE A 51 -21.72 22.66 35.05
CA ILE A 51 -20.39 22.96 34.52
C ILE A 51 -19.92 21.81 33.63
N HIS A 52 -20.16 20.56 34.03
CA HIS A 52 -19.91 19.40 33.19
C HIS A 52 -20.59 19.55 31.83
N TRP A 53 -21.88 19.88 31.83
CA TRP A 53 -22.62 20.14 30.60
C TRP A 53 -22.06 21.33 29.81
N ILE A 54 -21.65 22.44 30.46
CA ILE A 54 -21.07 23.58 29.75
C ILE A 54 -19.72 23.22 29.11
N VAL A 55 -18.83 22.56 29.86
CA VAL A 55 -17.42 22.40 29.47
C VAL A 55 -17.21 21.17 28.60
N ASP A 56 -17.88 20.06 28.87
CA ASP A 56 -17.71 18.84 28.10
C ASP A 56 -18.75 18.73 26.96
N ASP A 57 -20.01 19.15 27.16
CA ASP A 57 -21.03 19.06 26.10
C ASP A 57 -21.14 20.33 25.23
N LEU A 58 -21.37 21.50 25.84
CA LEU A 58 -21.65 22.74 25.09
C LEU A 58 -20.42 23.22 24.32
N PHE A 59 -19.23 23.17 24.91
CA PHE A 59 -18.00 23.57 24.20
C PHE A 59 -17.77 22.71 22.96
N ASP A 60 -17.91 21.40 23.08
CA ASP A 60 -17.72 20.49 21.96
C ASP A 60 -18.86 20.62 20.93
N TYR A 61 -20.09 20.92 21.36
CA TYR A 61 -21.21 21.24 20.47
C TYR A 61 -20.99 22.53 19.66
N VAL A 62 -20.51 23.60 20.31
CA VAL A 62 -20.18 24.85 19.64
C VAL A 62 -19.01 24.65 18.69
N GLN A 63 -17.98 23.90 19.11
CA GLN A 63 -16.88 23.50 18.24
C GLN A 63 -17.42 22.75 17.01
N ASP A 64 -18.36 21.82 17.20
CA ASP A 64 -18.98 21.08 16.11
C ASP A 64 -19.66 21.97 15.09
N ILE A 65 -20.46 22.95 15.53
CA ILE A 65 -21.13 23.89 14.63
C ILE A 65 -20.11 24.72 13.85
N LEU A 66 -19.11 25.28 14.53
CA LEU A 66 -18.15 26.19 13.91
C LEU A 66 -17.23 25.48 12.92
N PHE A 67 -16.81 24.26 13.24
CA PHE A 67 -15.94 23.45 12.39
C PHE A 67 -16.70 22.60 11.37
N PHE A 68 -18.04 22.54 11.43
CA PHE A 68 -18.86 21.78 10.48
C PHE A 68 -18.54 22.07 9.01
N PRO A 69 -18.39 23.34 8.55
CA PRO A 69 -18.05 23.61 7.16
C PRO A 69 -16.67 23.04 6.77
N SER A 70 -15.67 23.18 7.66
CA SER A 70 -14.33 22.66 7.44
C SER A 70 -14.32 21.13 7.37
N ASP A 71 -15.02 20.48 8.32
CA ASP A 71 -15.12 19.02 8.35
C ASP A 71 -15.84 18.49 7.11
N LEU A 72 -16.91 19.15 6.67
CA LEU A 72 -17.63 18.77 5.46
C LEU A 72 -16.72 18.85 4.22
N LEU A 73 -15.97 19.94 4.07
CA LEU A 73 -15.02 20.11 2.97
C LEU A 73 -13.91 19.05 3.01
N ASP A 74 -13.37 18.75 4.20
CA ASP A 74 -12.33 17.73 4.33
C ASP A 74 -12.83 16.33 4.00
N ASN A 75 -14.05 16.01 4.45
CA ASN A 75 -14.73 14.78 4.10
C ASN A 75 -14.90 14.66 2.59
N VAL A 76 -15.44 15.70 1.92
CA VAL A 76 -15.61 15.71 0.45
C VAL A 76 -14.28 15.54 -0.26
N ARG A 77 -13.24 16.23 0.20
CA ARG A 77 -11.86 16.09 -0.30
C ARG A 77 -11.37 14.65 -0.19
N ILE A 78 -11.51 14.02 0.97
CA ILE A 78 -11.10 12.62 1.21
C ILE A 78 -11.89 11.68 0.29
N TYR A 79 -13.19 11.87 0.12
CA TYR A 79 -14.00 11.07 -0.79
C TYR A 79 -13.52 11.18 -2.23
N ILE A 80 -13.33 12.40 -2.73
CA ILE A 80 -12.82 12.66 -4.08
C ILE A 80 -11.44 12.02 -4.25
N ARG A 81 -10.55 12.21 -3.27
CA ARG A 81 -9.20 11.67 -3.27
C ARG A 81 -9.21 10.14 -3.32
N ASN A 82 -9.97 9.47 -2.45
CA ASN A 82 -10.00 8.00 -2.40
C ASN A 82 -10.66 7.39 -3.63
N LYS A 83 -11.66 8.06 -4.21
CA LYS A 83 -12.38 7.56 -5.39
C LYS A 83 -11.63 7.79 -6.69
N TYR A 84 -11.11 9.00 -6.92
CA TYR A 84 -10.60 9.40 -8.22
C TYR A 84 -9.07 9.46 -8.30
N VAL A 85 -8.40 9.81 -7.20
CA VAL A 85 -6.94 9.98 -7.19
C VAL A 85 -6.25 8.70 -6.76
N LEU A 86 -6.50 8.23 -5.54
CA LEU A 86 -5.88 7.03 -4.98
C LEU A 86 -6.55 5.74 -5.46
N LYS A 87 -7.84 5.82 -5.81
CA LYS A 87 -8.64 4.68 -6.29
C LYS A 87 -8.51 3.45 -5.39
N THR A 88 -8.65 3.63 -4.07
CA THR A 88 -8.38 2.58 -3.05
C THR A 88 -9.23 1.32 -3.17
N HIS A 89 -10.24 1.33 -4.04
CA HIS A 89 -11.18 0.22 -4.29
C HIS A 89 -10.88 -0.52 -5.60
N ILE A 90 -9.86 -0.10 -6.35
CA ILE A 90 -9.49 -0.66 -7.65
C ILE A 90 -8.07 -1.21 -7.58
N ILE A 91 -7.88 -2.44 -8.05
CA ILE A 91 -6.56 -3.00 -8.29
C ILE A 91 -6.08 -2.52 -9.65
N GLN A 92 -4.96 -1.81 -9.68
CA GLN A 92 -4.32 -1.39 -10.92
C GLN A 92 -3.33 -2.47 -11.34
N THR A 93 -3.24 -2.78 -12.63
CA THR A 93 -2.34 -3.83 -13.15
C THR A 93 -1.09 -3.28 -13.82
N GLY A 94 -1.01 -1.97 -14.10
CA GLY A 94 0.15 -1.37 -14.79
C GLY A 94 0.32 -1.76 -16.26
N LEU A 95 -0.48 -2.71 -16.76
CA LEU A 95 -0.46 -3.18 -18.15
C LEU A 95 -0.82 -2.07 -19.15
N LYS A 96 -0.22 -2.14 -20.34
CA LYS A 96 -0.42 -1.15 -21.40
C LYS A 96 -1.86 -1.18 -21.91
N SER A 97 -2.47 0.00 -21.98
CA SER A 97 -3.83 0.18 -22.48
C SER A 97 -3.90 -0.06 -24.00
N GLY A 98 -4.96 -0.72 -24.45
CA GLY A 98 -5.21 -1.01 -25.87
C GLY A 98 -4.66 -2.36 -26.35
N GLU A 99 -3.89 -3.06 -25.52
CA GLU A 99 -3.40 -4.41 -25.81
C GLU A 99 -4.30 -5.46 -25.14
N TRP A 100 -4.37 -6.64 -25.76
CA TRP A 100 -5.06 -7.78 -25.17
C TRP A 100 -4.12 -8.44 -24.16
N HIS A 101 -4.67 -8.74 -22.98
CA HIS A 101 -3.95 -9.35 -21.87
C HIS A 101 -4.82 -10.45 -21.28
N GLU A 102 -4.20 -11.60 -21.01
CA GLU A 102 -4.86 -12.72 -20.37
C GLU A 102 -5.22 -12.45 -18.90
N VAL A 103 -6.14 -13.25 -18.37
CA VAL A 103 -6.60 -13.11 -16.97
C VAL A 103 -5.50 -13.47 -15.97
N ASP A 104 -4.70 -14.49 -16.25
CA ASP A 104 -3.58 -14.91 -15.42
C ASP A 104 -2.54 -13.78 -15.23
N THR A 105 -2.19 -13.10 -16.31
CA THR A 105 -1.25 -11.98 -16.36
C THR A 105 -1.80 -10.81 -15.57
N LYS A 106 -3.11 -10.52 -15.68
CA LYS A 106 -3.77 -9.48 -14.89
C LYS A 106 -3.74 -9.78 -13.39
N ILE A 107 -3.93 -11.05 -13.01
CA ILE A 107 -3.87 -11.47 -11.60
C ILE A 107 -2.45 -11.24 -11.08
N LEU A 108 -1.44 -11.73 -11.80
CA LEU A 108 -0.05 -11.64 -11.38
C LEU A 108 0.41 -10.17 -11.27
N GLU A 109 0.28 -9.41 -12.36
CA GLU A 109 0.70 -8.01 -12.42
C GLU A 109 -0.09 -7.14 -11.42
N GLY A 110 -1.40 -7.38 -11.27
CA GLY A 110 -2.22 -6.67 -10.29
C GLY A 110 -1.78 -6.95 -8.85
N CYS A 111 -1.56 -8.21 -8.47
CA CYS A 111 -1.12 -8.58 -7.13
C CYS A 111 0.27 -8.04 -6.80
N PHE A 112 1.22 -8.14 -7.73
CA PHE A 112 2.57 -7.63 -7.50
C PHE A 112 2.65 -6.11 -7.59
N LEU A 113 1.80 -5.43 -8.37
CA LEU A 113 1.73 -3.98 -8.32
C LEU A 113 1.21 -3.50 -6.96
N LEU A 114 0.27 -4.21 -6.32
CA LEU A 114 -0.12 -3.92 -4.93
C LEU A 114 1.05 -4.06 -3.96
N LEU A 115 1.92 -5.06 -4.15
CA LEU A 115 3.15 -5.21 -3.35
C LEU A 115 4.11 -4.04 -3.59
N VAL A 116 4.31 -3.64 -4.85
CA VAL A 116 5.14 -2.48 -5.20
C VAL A 116 4.57 -1.21 -4.58
N ASP A 117 3.27 -0.97 -4.67
CA ASP A 117 2.62 0.20 -4.06
C ASP A 117 2.69 0.16 -2.53
N PHE A 118 2.64 -1.03 -1.92
CA PHE A 118 2.86 -1.18 -0.48
C PHE A 118 4.26 -0.71 -0.07
N VAL A 119 5.30 -1.17 -0.77
CA VAL A 119 6.69 -0.77 -0.47
C VAL A 119 6.94 0.69 -0.82
N GLU A 120 6.72 1.06 -2.07
CA GLU A 120 7.10 2.38 -2.58
C GLU A 120 6.19 3.49 -2.09
N CYS A 121 4.98 3.18 -1.62
CA CYS A 121 4.06 4.20 -1.13
C CYS A 121 3.73 4.09 0.36
N GLN A 122 3.35 2.92 0.88
CA GLN A 122 2.96 2.81 2.30
C GLN A 122 4.18 2.79 3.23
N LYS A 123 5.17 1.95 2.96
CA LYS A 123 6.43 1.90 3.74
C LYS A 123 7.23 3.18 3.57
N ALA A 124 7.29 3.73 2.34
CA ALA A 124 7.87 5.05 2.11
C ALA A 124 7.18 6.15 2.93
N ASN A 125 5.85 6.11 3.06
CA ASN A 125 5.12 7.06 3.90
C ASN A 125 5.49 6.91 5.39
N MET A 126 5.71 5.69 5.87
CA MET A 126 6.20 5.46 7.24
C MET A 126 7.60 6.01 7.46
N TYR A 127 8.49 5.87 6.48
CA TYR A 127 9.80 6.51 6.54
C TYR A 127 9.71 8.04 6.63
N VAL A 128 8.80 8.65 5.88
CA VAL A 128 8.60 10.11 5.93
C VAL A 128 8.14 10.57 7.31
N TRP A 129 7.42 9.75 8.09
CA TRP A 129 7.08 10.11 9.47
C TRP A 129 8.30 10.19 10.39
N THR A 130 9.36 9.44 10.09
CA THR A 130 10.64 9.48 10.84
C THR A 130 11.57 10.61 10.41
N MET A 131 11.31 11.25 9.26
CA MET A 131 12.11 12.39 8.79
C MET A 131 11.84 13.66 9.58
N ASP A 132 12.85 14.53 9.63
CA ASP A 132 12.69 15.91 10.09
C ASP A 132 11.76 16.70 9.15
N ASP A 133 11.03 17.66 9.70
CA ASP A 133 10.07 18.47 8.93
C ASP A 133 10.71 19.24 7.77
N LYS A 134 12.00 19.57 7.90
CA LYS A 134 12.79 20.27 6.88
C LYS A 134 12.99 19.43 5.62
N ASP A 135 13.09 18.11 5.77
CA ASP A 135 13.35 17.17 4.68
C ASP A 135 12.06 16.66 4.03
N LYS A 136 10.91 16.86 4.70
CA LYS A 136 9.60 16.51 4.14
C LYS A 136 9.26 17.40 2.93
N PRO A 137 8.68 16.82 1.85
CA PRO A 137 8.21 17.60 0.71
C PRO A 137 7.25 18.71 1.11
N LEU A 138 7.38 19.90 0.51
CA LEU A 138 6.57 21.07 0.85
C LEU A 138 5.05 20.81 0.75
N TRP A 139 4.60 20.09 -0.28
CA TRP A 139 3.20 19.74 -0.48
C TRP A 139 2.64 18.82 0.63
N ARG A 140 3.50 18.08 1.34
CA ARG A 140 3.12 17.31 2.52
C ARG A 140 2.95 18.18 3.76
N ARG A 141 3.53 19.37 3.85
CA ARG A 141 3.36 20.22 5.03
C ARG A 141 1.94 20.76 5.15
N PHE A 142 1.25 20.96 4.03
CA PHE A 142 -0.09 21.54 4.00
C PHE A 142 -1.16 20.52 3.61
N SER A 143 -2.12 20.25 4.51
CA SER A 143 -3.14 19.20 4.32
C SER A 143 -3.94 19.35 3.02
N TRP A 144 -4.29 20.58 2.64
CA TRP A 144 -5.06 20.90 1.43
C TRP A 144 -4.32 20.64 0.10
N LEU A 145 -3.00 20.40 0.12
CA LEU A 145 -2.17 20.08 -1.06
C LEU A 145 -1.89 18.58 -1.15
N ARG A 146 -2.26 17.79 -0.13
CA ARG A 146 -2.06 16.34 -0.06
C ARG A 146 -3.10 15.58 -0.89
N TRP A 147 -3.10 15.79 -2.19
CA TRP A 147 -3.97 15.06 -3.12
C TRP A 147 -3.37 13.70 -3.52
N GLY A 148 -2.08 13.68 -3.84
CA GLY A 148 -1.37 12.46 -4.24
C GLY A 148 -0.96 11.55 -3.08
N GLN A 149 -0.44 10.38 -3.44
CA GLN A 149 0.30 9.51 -2.53
C GLN A 149 1.79 9.87 -2.62
N TYR A 150 2.52 9.73 -1.52
CA TYR A 150 3.97 9.81 -1.57
C TYR A 150 4.49 8.49 -2.10
N ARG A 151 5.35 8.55 -3.12
CA ARG A 151 5.97 7.38 -3.73
C ARG A 151 7.47 7.60 -3.82
N SER A 152 8.24 6.69 -3.24
CA SER A 152 9.71 6.69 -3.26
C SER A 152 10.20 5.27 -3.00
N LYS A 153 10.96 4.73 -3.97
CA LYS A 153 11.53 3.36 -3.87
C LYS A 153 12.57 3.30 -2.78
N GLU A 154 13.43 4.31 -2.72
CA GLU A 154 14.55 4.43 -1.80
C GLU A 154 14.06 4.45 -0.34
N ASP A 155 13.07 5.29 -0.05
CA ASP A 155 12.50 5.44 1.29
C ASP A 155 11.74 4.18 1.73
N GLY A 156 11.00 3.56 0.81
CA GLY A 156 10.31 2.30 1.07
C GLY A 156 11.26 1.18 1.45
N ILE A 157 12.37 1.04 0.70
CA ILE A 157 13.43 0.06 0.99
C ILE A 157 14.16 0.41 2.29
N ALA A 158 14.43 1.69 2.55
CA ALA A 158 15.10 2.13 3.79
C ALA A 158 14.29 1.73 5.03
N TYR A 159 12.97 1.95 4.99
CA TYR A 159 12.09 1.53 6.08
C TYR A 159 12.01 0.02 6.23
N LEU A 160 11.89 -0.73 5.12
CA LEU A 160 11.91 -2.20 5.17
C LEU A 160 13.22 -2.74 5.77
N LYS A 161 14.37 -2.17 5.41
CA LYS A 161 15.67 -2.54 5.99
C LYS A 161 15.72 -2.27 7.49
N TRP A 162 15.12 -1.17 7.95
CA TRP A 162 14.98 -0.91 9.37
C TRP A 162 14.07 -1.96 10.04
N GLU A 163 12.92 -2.32 9.45
CA GLU A 163 12.04 -3.38 9.98
C GLU A 163 12.77 -4.72 10.07
N MET A 164 13.56 -5.07 9.05
CA MET A 164 14.40 -6.28 9.04
C MET A 164 15.45 -6.28 10.17
N SER A 165 15.87 -5.11 10.67
CA SER A 165 16.85 -5.02 11.76
C SER A 165 16.24 -5.19 13.16
N LEU A 166 14.91 -5.30 13.28
CA LEU A 166 14.23 -5.42 14.57
C LEU A 166 14.48 -6.80 15.20
N VAL A 167 14.86 -6.79 16.47
CA VAL A 167 15.18 -7.98 17.27
C VAL A 167 14.36 -7.95 18.55
N ASP A 168 13.81 -9.10 18.93
CA ASP A 168 13.10 -9.34 20.18
C ASP A 168 13.81 -10.47 20.94
N ASP A 169 14.30 -10.20 22.15
CA ASP A 169 15.09 -11.14 22.96
C ASP A 169 16.28 -11.82 22.23
N GLY A 170 16.94 -11.09 21.33
CA GLY A 170 18.07 -11.60 20.55
C GLY A 170 17.70 -12.42 19.32
N ILE A 171 16.41 -12.63 19.05
CA ILE A 171 15.87 -13.33 17.88
C ILE A 171 15.21 -12.31 16.93
N PRO A 172 15.30 -12.45 15.60
CA PRO A 172 14.56 -11.60 14.68
C PRO A 172 13.07 -11.59 15.04
N SER A 173 12.52 -10.39 15.19
CA SER A 173 11.10 -10.26 15.52
C SER A 173 10.24 -10.81 14.38
N HIS A 174 8.99 -11.19 14.67
CA HIS A 174 8.06 -11.60 13.63
C HIS A 174 7.88 -10.52 12.55
N GLN A 175 7.95 -9.24 12.93
CA GLN A 175 7.94 -8.12 11.98
C GLN A 175 9.17 -8.12 11.06
N SER A 176 10.36 -8.37 11.62
CA SER A 176 11.61 -8.48 10.85
C SER A 176 11.56 -9.59 9.81
N MET A 177 11.10 -10.79 10.20
CA MET A 177 10.96 -11.93 9.29
C MET A 177 10.03 -11.61 8.11
N ASN A 178 8.85 -11.04 8.39
CA ASN A 178 7.91 -10.64 7.35
C ASN A 178 8.50 -9.56 6.43
N ALA A 179 9.23 -8.58 6.98
CA ALA A 179 9.88 -7.54 6.19
C ALA A 179 10.94 -8.12 5.24
N ALA A 180 11.68 -9.15 5.68
CA ALA A 180 12.66 -9.84 4.86
C ALA A 180 11.98 -10.56 3.67
N ASP A 181 10.87 -11.24 3.90
CA ASP A 181 10.12 -11.92 2.85
C ASP A 181 9.49 -10.92 1.85
N VAL A 182 8.95 -9.81 2.35
CA VAL A 182 8.44 -8.69 1.52
C VAL A 182 9.55 -8.13 0.65
N TYR A 183 10.74 -7.91 1.22
CA TYR A 183 11.90 -7.43 0.46
C TYR A 183 12.33 -8.41 -0.61
N GLN A 184 12.34 -9.72 -0.32
CA GLN A 184 12.67 -10.76 -1.29
C GLN A 184 11.71 -10.74 -2.48
N LEU A 185 10.40 -10.72 -2.23
CA LEU A 185 9.38 -10.67 -3.29
C LEU A 185 9.47 -9.38 -4.11
N TYR A 186 9.65 -8.24 -3.44
CA TYR A 186 9.80 -6.95 -4.12
C TYR A 186 11.05 -6.93 -5.01
N ASN A 187 12.19 -7.41 -4.52
CA ASN A 187 13.43 -7.49 -5.28
C ASN A 187 13.30 -8.45 -6.47
N TRP A 188 12.63 -9.59 -6.27
CA TRP A 188 12.34 -10.52 -7.34
C TRP A 188 11.51 -9.86 -8.45
N TRP A 189 10.40 -9.22 -8.10
CA TRP A 189 9.51 -8.60 -9.07
C TRP A 189 10.14 -7.43 -9.82
N THR A 190 10.92 -6.59 -9.13
CA THR A 190 11.44 -5.34 -9.71
C THR A 190 12.79 -5.50 -10.40
N ASN A 191 13.65 -6.41 -9.92
CA ASN A 191 15.03 -6.52 -10.41
C ASN A 191 15.34 -7.87 -11.05
N ILE A 192 14.70 -8.98 -10.65
CA ILE A 192 15.05 -10.32 -11.15
C ILE A 192 14.14 -10.75 -12.32
N ARG A 193 12.82 -10.71 -12.12
CA ARG A 193 11.82 -11.14 -13.11
C ARG A 193 11.92 -10.37 -14.43
N PRO A 194 12.11 -9.04 -14.47
CA PRO A 194 12.22 -8.30 -15.74
C PRO A 194 13.48 -8.61 -16.54
N LEU A 195 14.50 -9.25 -15.91
CA LEU A 195 15.72 -9.68 -16.59
C LEU A 195 15.58 -11.05 -17.27
N ARG A 196 14.41 -11.70 -17.19
CA ARG A 196 14.15 -12.96 -17.89
C ARG A 196 14.24 -12.75 -19.40
N LYS A 197 14.87 -13.71 -20.07
CA LYS A 197 14.90 -13.75 -21.53
C LYS A 197 13.64 -14.41 -22.06
N ASP A 198 13.24 -14.02 -23.26
CA ASP A 198 12.11 -14.64 -23.95
C ASP A 198 12.37 -16.15 -24.17
N PRO A 199 11.44 -17.06 -23.80
CA PRO A 199 11.52 -18.48 -24.13
C PRO A 199 11.84 -18.78 -25.60
N TYR A 200 11.34 -17.97 -26.53
CA TYR A 200 11.61 -18.14 -27.97
C TYR A 200 13.06 -17.82 -28.34
N GLU A 201 13.67 -16.81 -27.70
CA GLU A 201 15.09 -16.53 -27.91
C GLU A 201 15.99 -17.63 -27.34
N LEU A 202 15.67 -18.10 -26.12
CA LEU A 202 16.45 -19.13 -25.43
C LEU A 202 16.39 -20.50 -26.11
N SER A 203 15.20 -20.87 -26.60
CA SER A 203 14.98 -22.15 -27.29
C SER A 203 15.67 -22.24 -28.65
N GLY A 204 16.03 -21.09 -29.23
CA GLY A 204 16.59 -20.96 -30.58
C GLY A 204 15.54 -20.75 -31.66
N TRP A 205 14.26 -20.54 -31.30
CA TRP A 205 13.19 -20.27 -32.26
C TRP A 205 13.52 -19.06 -33.15
N THR A 206 13.97 -17.95 -32.57
CA THR A 206 14.28 -16.73 -33.32
C THR A 206 15.32 -17.00 -34.42
N LYS A 207 16.35 -17.78 -34.12
CA LYS A 207 17.38 -18.19 -35.09
C LYS A 207 16.82 -19.10 -36.17
N PHE A 208 15.94 -20.02 -35.78
CA PHE A 208 15.28 -20.93 -36.72
C PHE A 208 14.37 -20.16 -37.70
N GLU A 209 13.62 -19.17 -37.21
CA GLU A 209 12.73 -18.33 -38.02
C GLU A 209 13.49 -17.41 -38.97
N GLU A 210 14.64 -16.86 -38.55
CA GLU A 210 15.54 -16.10 -39.42
C GLU A 210 16.09 -16.93 -40.59
N GLN A 211 16.40 -18.21 -40.34
CA GLN A 211 16.91 -19.13 -41.35
C GLN A 211 15.82 -19.66 -42.30
N HIS A 212 14.59 -19.76 -41.80
CA HIS A 212 13.44 -20.31 -42.53
C HIS A 212 12.26 -19.33 -42.50
N PRO A 213 12.37 -18.16 -43.14
CA PRO A 213 11.33 -17.15 -43.12
C PRO A 213 10.02 -17.70 -43.68
N ARG A 214 8.92 -17.46 -42.96
CA ARG A 214 7.59 -17.88 -43.40
C ARG A 214 7.17 -17.10 -44.65
N ASP A 215 6.74 -17.82 -45.69
CA ASP A 215 6.05 -17.20 -46.84
C ASP A 215 4.66 -16.75 -46.37
N MET A 216 4.51 -15.45 -46.12
CA MET A 216 3.27 -14.83 -45.66
C MET A 216 2.21 -14.68 -46.77
N SER A 217 2.44 -15.23 -47.97
CA SER A 217 1.42 -15.19 -49.02
C SER A 217 0.23 -16.08 -48.66
N VAL A 218 -0.97 -15.50 -48.74
CA VAL A 218 -2.26 -16.15 -48.43
C VAL A 218 -2.50 -17.44 -49.23
N PHE A 219 -1.76 -17.64 -50.33
CA PHE A 219 -1.86 -18.77 -51.24
C PHE A 219 -0.89 -19.92 -50.95
N ARG A 220 0.02 -19.78 -49.98
CA ARG A 220 1.02 -20.81 -49.62
C ARG A 220 1.08 -21.06 -48.11
N LEU A 221 -0.08 -21.18 -47.47
CA LEU A 221 -0.19 -21.52 -46.05
C LEU A 221 0.36 -22.92 -45.68
N SER A 222 0.69 -23.78 -46.66
CA SER A 222 1.42 -25.02 -46.40
C SER A 222 2.89 -24.87 -46.74
N SER A 223 3.71 -24.57 -45.74
CA SER A 223 5.15 -24.78 -45.85
C SER A 223 5.39 -26.29 -45.99
N ASN A 224 5.84 -26.76 -47.16
CA ASN A 224 6.33 -28.12 -47.35
C ASN A 224 7.66 -28.28 -46.60
N ARG A 225 7.61 -28.36 -45.28
CA ARG A 225 8.79 -28.57 -44.43
C ARG A 225 9.33 -29.97 -44.63
N THR A 226 10.65 -30.10 -44.61
CA THR A 226 11.27 -31.42 -44.64
C THR A 226 11.03 -32.16 -43.31
N PRO A 227 11.10 -33.51 -43.29
CA PRO A 227 10.98 -34.26 -42.04
C PRO A 227 12.04 -33.87 -40.99
N GLU A 228 13.23 -33.44 -41.43
CA GLU A 228 14.32 -32.98 -40.57
C GLU A 228 14.00 -31.63 -39.92
N GLU A 229 13.53 -30.65 -40.70
CA GLU A 229 13.05 -29.35 -40.18
C GLU A 229 11.91 -29.54 -39.18
N GLN A 230 10.99 -30.46 -39.47
CA GLN A 230 9.88 -30.76 -38.56
C GLN A 230 10.37 -31.39 -37.25
N ALA A 231 11.41 -32.23 -37.28
CA ALA A 231 12.01 -32.80 -36.08
C ALA A 231 12.74 -31.75 -35.25
N GLU A 232 13.47 -30.83 -35.88
CA GLU A 232 14.11 -29.70 -35.21
C GLU A 232 13.10 -28.77 -34.54
N LEU A 233 12.04 -28.39 -35.26
CA LEU A 233 10.92 -27.61 -34.73
C LEU A 233 10.28 -28.24 -33.51
N ASN A 234 10.01 -29.54 -33.56
CA ASN A 234 9.46 -30.27 -32.42
C ASN A 234 10.41 -30.22 -31.22
N ASN A 235 11.72 -30.25 -31.43
CA ASN A 235 12.70 -30.11 -30.35
C ASN A 235 12.77 -28.68 -29.80
N ILE A 236 12.67 -27.66 -30.65
CA ILE A 236 12.59 -26.26 -30.23
C ILE A 236 11.34 -26.03 -29.39
N PHE A 237 10.16 -26.47 -29.84
CA PHE A 237 8.92 -26.33 -29.08
C PHE A 237 8.95 -27.09 -27.75
N LYS A 238 9.56 -28.28 -27.69
CA LYS A 238 9.80 -28.96 -26.41
C LYS A 238 10.63 -28.11 -25.45
N ARG A 239 11.66 -27.42 -25.95
CA ARG A 239 12.48 -26.51 -25.13
C ARG A 239 11.69 -25.29 -24.67
N VAL A 240 10.93 -24.66 -25.56
CA VAL A 240 10.03 -23.54 -25.21
C VAL A 240 9.12 -23.95 -24.06
N ASN A 241 8.41 -25.07 -24.20
CA ASN A 241 7.48 -25.55 -23.18
C ASN A 241 8.17 -25.78 -21.82
N ILE A 242 9.39 -26.34 -21.81
CA ILE A 242 10.16 -26.56 -20.57
C ILE A 242 10.50 -25.22 -19.90
N ILE A 243 10.90 -24.21 -20.68
CA ILE A 243 11.27 -22.89 -20.15
C ILE A 243 10.04 -22.15 -19.63
N GLU A 244 8.94 -22.17 -20.39
CA GLU A 244 7.67 -21.58 -19.97
C GLU A 244 7.15 -22.22 -18.69
N GLU A 245 7.21 -23.56 -18.59
CA GLU A 245 6.80 -24.28 -17.38
C GLU A 245 7.66 -23.90 -16.16
N GLN A 246 8.97 -23.69 -16.35
CA GLN A 246 9.85 -23.20 -15.29
C GLN A 246 9.46 -21.79 -14.82
N TYR A 247 9.18 -20.88 -15.75
CA TYR A 247 8.77 -19.51 -15.42
C TYR A 247 7.40 -19.48 -14.75
N ASN A 248 6.45 -20.28 -15.22
CA ASN A 248 5.13 -20.39 -14.60
C ASN A 248 5.22 -20.93 -13.18
N LYS A 249 6.03 -21.97 -12.96
CA LYS A 249 6.25 -22.52 -11.62
C LYS A 249 6.88 -21.50 -10.68
N GLU A 250 7.86 -20.74 -11.16
CA GLU A 250 8.48 -19.66 -10.38
C GLU A 250 7.46 -18.57 -10.03
N ASP A 251 6.65 -18.13 -10.98
CA ASP A 251 5.61 -17.12 -10.77
C ASP A 251 4.53 -17.63 -9.78
N ASP A 252 4.12 -18.89 -9.87
CA ASP A 252 3.19 -19.54 -8.94
C ASP A 252 3.74 -19.62 -7.51
N GLU A 253 5.02 -19.97 -7.36
CA GLU A 253 5.69 -20.01 -6.06
C GLU A 253 5.73 -18.63 -5.40
N MET A 254 6.05 -17.58 -6.19
CA MET A 254 6.12 -16.21 -5.68
C MET A 254 4.74 -15.63 -5.38
N LEU A 255 3.74 -15.91 -6.21
CA LEU A 255 2.35 -15.53 -5.95
C LEU A 255 1.82 -16.22 -4.68
N THR A 256 2.14 -17.50 -4.49
CA THR A 256 1.78 -18.24 -3.27
C THR A 256 2.38 -17.58 -2.02
N LYS A 257 3.67 -17.23 -2.06
CA LYS A 257 4.33 -16.50 -0.97
C LYS A 257 3.66 -15.17 -0.68
N LEU A 258 3.33 -14.39 -1.72
CA LEU A 258 2.63 -13.11 -1.55
C LEU A 258 1.27 -13.30 -0.86
N ILE A 259 0.49 -14.31 -1.26
CA ILE A 259 -0.81 -14.62 -0.66
C ILE A 259 -0.68 -15.03 0.82
N GLN A 260 0.41 -15.70 1.19
CA GLN A 260 0.70 -16.08 2.58
C GLN A 260 1.06 -14.84 3.43
N LEU A 261 1.83 -13.91 2.87
CA LEU A 261 2.22 -12.65 3.55
C LEU A 261 1.10 -11.62 3.60
N ARG A 262 -0.03 -11.80 2.92
CA ARG A 262 -1.09 -10.77 2.81
C ARG A 262 -1.53 -10.16 4.15
N ARG A 263 -1.48 -10.92 5.25
CA ARG A 263 -1.88 -10.45 6.59
C ARG A 263 -0.83 -9.58 7.26
N SER A 264 0.43 -9.64 6.85
CA SER A 264 1.51 -8.77 7.33
C SER A 264 1.69 -7.52 6.45
N LEU A 265 0.98 -7.42 5.31
CA LEU A 265 0.95 -6.24 4.44
C LEU A 265 0.03 -5.14 5.00
N TRP A 266 0.39 -4.59 6.16
CA TRP A 266 -0.26 -3.44 6.74
C TRP A 266 0.79 -2.45 7.29
N THR A 267 0.34 -1.22 7.52
CA THR A 267 1.12 -0.12 8.08
C THR A 267 0.30 0.62 9.11
#